data_AF-A0A7W6GPS8-F1
#
_entry.id   AF-A0A7W6GPS8-F1
#
_cell.length_a   1.000
_cell.length_b   1.000
_cell.length_c   1.000
_cell.angle_alpha   90.00
_cell.angle_beta   90.00
_cell.angle_gamma   90.00
#
_symmetry.space_group_name_H-M   'P 1'
#
loop_
_entity.id
_entity.type
_entity.pdbx_description
1 polymer ?
#
loop_
_entity_poly.entity_id
_entity_poly.type
_entity_poly.pdbx_seq_one_letter_code
_entity_poly.pdbx_strand_id
1 'polypeptide(L)'
;MQSFEHYAGDRLESVPFTPDFNNPAEQAFAASFDSFAALLRAGVLDVGGDPRSAIVPGFIEKMTPNAFADHVDGVHYIAMHQALLVTMMDFALFAFTQSAFLPMIGDAAGEDSPSPVDGEAPGLFLLDRTLTGGTIRADADRHRVPKDAERHIMAVYLAMLMTRFVWLHELAHCRLGHVIALQQSGLSARLYEVPDPLEV
;
A
#
# COMPACT_ATOMS: atom_id res chain seq x y z
N MET A 1 -25.20 1.24 -6.02
CA MET A 1 -23.75 1.49 -5.96
C MET A 1 -23.09 0.14 -5.83
N GLN A 2 -22.26 -0.26 -6.81
CA GLN A 2 -21.62 -1.57 -6.81
C GLN A 2 -20.50 -1.58 -5.76
N SER A 3 -20.44 -2.61 -4.90
CA SER A 3 -19.41 -2.69 -3.86
C SER A 3 -18.03 -2.94 -4.48
N PHE A 4 -16.97 -2.65 -3.72
CA PHE A 4 -15.61 -2.96 -4.15
C PHE A 4 -15.43 -4.46 -4.43
N GLU A 5 -16.09 -5.33 -3.66
CA GLU A 5 -16.00 -6.79 -3.82
C GLU A 5 -16.54 -7.25 -5.17
N HIS A 6 -17.70 -6.72 -5.59
CA HIS A 6 -18.27 -7.03 -6.91
C HIS A 6 -17.37 -6.49 -8.03
N TYR A 7 -16.81 -5.29 -7.87
CA TYR A 7 -15.85 -4.75 -8.84
C TYR A 7 -14.60 -5.65 -8.94
N ALA A 8 -14.02 -6.06 -7.81
CA ALA A 8 -12.86 -6.93 -7.79
C ALA A 8 -13.14 -8.29 -8.45
N GLY A 9 -14.25 -8.94 -8.11
CA GLY A 9 -14.62 -10.24 -8.68
C GLY A 9 -15.00 -10.15 -10.16
N ASP A 10 -15.93 -9.26 -10.51
CA ASP A 10 -16.55 -9.25 -11.83
C ASP A 10 -15.70 -8.54 -12.90
N ARG A 11 -14.87 -7.56 -12.50
CA ARG A 11 -14.10 -6.73 -13.44
C ARG A 11 -12.60 -7.00 -13.40
N LEU A 12 -12.05 -7.34 -12.24
CA LEU A 12 -10.61 -7.61 -12.10
C LEU A 12 -10.28 -9.10 -12.11
N GLU A 13 -11.29 -9.98 -12.04
CA GLU A 13 -11.10 -11.43 -11.85
C GLU A 13 -10.16 -11.72 -10.66
N SER A 14 -10.26 -10.90 -9.60
CA SER A 14 -9.36 -10.89 -8.46
C SER A 14 -10.11 -11.02 -7.14
N VAL A 15 -9.40 -11.43 -6.10
CA VAL A 15 -9.98 -11.58 -4.75
C VAL A 15 -9.86 -10.25 -4.01
N PRO A 16 -10.96 -9.66 -3.53
CA PRO A 16 -10.89 -8.49 -2.65
C PRO A 16 -10.30 -8.91 -1.30
N PHE A 17 -9.44 -8.07 -0.76
CA PHE A 17 -8.98 -8.22 0.62
C PHE A 17 -9.74 -7.27 1.52
N THR A 18 -10.49 -7.84 2.46
CA THR A 18 -11.23 -7.08 3.47
C THR A 18 -10.52 -7.21 4.80
N PRO A 19 -9.84 -6.17 5.30
CA PRO A 19 -9.10 -6.25 6.55
C PRO A 19 -10.01 -6.58 7.74
N ASP A 20 -9.64 -7.59 8.53
CA ASP A 20 -10.28 -7.88 9.81
C ASP A 20 -9.73 -6.97 10.91
N PHE A 21 -10.59 -6.05 11.37
CA PHE A 21 -10.30 -5.10 12.45
C PHE A 21 -10.03 -5.76 13.80
N ASN A 22 -10.36 -7.04 13.98
CA ASN A 22 -10.09 -7.79 15.20
C ASN A 22 -8.84 -8.66 15.09
N ASN A 23 -8.29 -8.85 13.88
CA ASN A 23 -7.07 -9.61 13.66
C ASN A 23 -5.85 -8.71 13.90
N PRO A 24 -4.97 -9.00 14.89
CA PRO A 24 -3.76 -8.22 15.13
C PRO A 24 -2.82 -8.16 13.92
N ALA A 25 -2.79 -9.20 13.08
CA ALA A 25 -1.94 -9.25 11.90
C ALA A 25 -2.39 -8.29 10.78
N GLU A 26 -3.66 -7.86 10.80
CA GLU A 26 -4.27 -7.04 9.75
C GLU A 26 -4.47 -5.59 10.17
N GLN A 27 -4.06 -5.22 11.39
CA GLN A 27 -4.26 -3.88 11.95
C GLN A 27 -3.67 -2.77 11.07
N ALA A 28 -2.53 -3.01 10.42
CA ALA A 28 -1.93 -2.03 9.52
C ALA A 28 -2.81 -1.77 8.29
N PHE A 29 -3.43 -2.81 7.73
CA PHE A 29 -4.38 -2.68 6.63
C PHE A 29 -5.67 -1.99 7.08
N ALA A 30 -6.23 -2.43 8.22
CA ALA A 30 -7.43 -1.85 8.80
C ALA A 30 -7.26 -0.36 9.12
N ALA A 31 -6.15 0.02 9.76
CA ALA A 31 -5.83 1.40 10.10
C ALA A 31 -5.59 2.27 8.86
N SER A 32 -4.87 1.75 7.85
CA SER A 32 -4.66 2.46 6.58
C SER A 32 -6.00 2.73 5.88
N PHE A 33 -6.86 1.71 5.77
CA PHE A 33 -8.16 1.82 5.13
C PHE A 33 -9.11 2.77 5.90
N ASP A 34 -9.26 2.60 7.20
CA ASP A 34 -10.17 3.44 7.98
C ASP A 34 -9.70 4.90 8.03
N SER A 35 -8.38 5.14 8.13
CA SER A 35 -7.82 6.49 8.07
C SER A 35 -8.22 7.21 6.77
N PHE A 36 -8.08 6.52 5.63
CA PHE A 36 -8.47 7.10 4.34
C PHE A 36 -9.99 7.22 4.19
N ALA A 37 -10.75 6.19 4.58
CA ALA A 37 -12.21 6.21 4.52
C ALA A 37 -12.79 7.33 5.39
N ALA A 38 -12.19 7.64 6.54
CA ALA A 38 -12.57 8.77 7.38
C ALA A 38 -12.37 10.12 6.67
N LEU A 39 -11.30 10.29 5.89
CA LEU A 39 -11.08 11.52 5.10
C LEU A 39 -12.11 11.68 3.99
N LEU A 40 -12.47 10.59 3.31
CA LEU A 40 -13.55 10.59 2.31
C LEU A 40 -14.89 10.98 2.96
N ARG A 41 -15.25 10.35 4.08
CA ARG A 41 -16.49 10.65 4.82
C ARG A 41 -16.54 12.10 5.32
N ALA A 42 -15.41 12.65 5.73
CA ALA A 42 -15.32 14.02 6.23
C ALA A 42 -15.42 15.08 5.13
N GLY A 43 -15.43 14.70 3.84
CA GLY A 43 -15.49 15.64 2.73
C GLY A 43 -14.24 16.52 2.58
N VAL A 44 -13.17 16.23 3.34
CA VAL A 44 -11.90 17.00 3.33
C VAL A 44 -11.23 16.95 1.95
N LEU A 45 -11.54 15.92 1.17
CA LEU A 45 -10.97 15.67 -0.15
C LEU A 45 -11.93 16.03 -1.29
N ASP A 46 -13.02 16.75 -0.99
CA ASP A 46 -14.01 17.17 -1.99
C ASP A 46 -13.59 18.49 -2.65
N VAL A 47 -12.66 18.40 -3.59
CA VAL A 47 -12.17 19.56 -4.35
C VAL A 47 -13.06 19.79 -5.57
N GLY A 48 -14.26 20.35 -5.36
CA GLY A 48 -15.08 20.95 -6.42
C GLY A 48 -15.61 20.02 -7.54
N GLY A 49 -15.58 18.70 -7.36
CA GLY A 49 -16.05 17.71 -8.33
C GLY A 49 -17.53 17.36 -8.18
N ASP A 50 -18.13 16.79 -9.24
CA ASP A 50 -19.52 16.32 -9.23
C ASP A 50 -19.78 15.40 -8.02
N PRO A 51 -20.73 15.72 -7.12
CA PRO A 51 -21.08 14.88 -5.97
C PRO A 51 -21.56 13.46 -6.34
N ARG A 52 -21.71 13.17 -7.64
CA ARG A 52 -22.03 11.83 -8.17
C ARG A 52 -20.82 10.93 -8.40
N SER A 53 -19.58 11.44 -8.39
CA SER A 53 -18.40 10.62 -8.62
C SER A 53 -18.00 9.87 -7.34
N ALA A 54 -18.78 8.85 -6.96
CA ALA A 54 -18.50 8.04 -5.79
C ALA A 54 -17.12 7.39 -5.91
N ILE A 55 -16.26 7.58 -4.89
CA ILE A 55 -14.97 6.89 -4.78
C ILE A 55 -15.18 5.65 -3.92
N VAL A 56 -14.81 4.49 -4.44
CA VAL A 56 -14.88 3.21 -3.74
C VAL A 56 -13.45 2.67 -3.56
N PRO A 57 -12.83 2.84 -2.38
CA PRO A 57 -11.52 2.28 -2.09
C PRO A 57 -11.60 0.80 -1.69
N GLY A 58 -10.51 0.05 -1.89
CA GLY A 58 -10.37 -1.31 -1.34
C GLY A 58 -8.99 -1.91 -1.56
N PHE A 59 -8.72 -3.05 -0.92
CA PHE A 59 -7.50 -3.81 -1.16
C PHE A 59 -7.75 -5.01 -2.08
N ILE A 60 -6.73 -5.41 -2.84
CA ILE A 60 -6.74 -6.63 -3.65
C ILE A 60 -5.71 -7.62 -3.11
N GLU A 61 -6.10 -8.88 -2.98
CA GLU A 61 -5.21 -10.00 -2.68
C GLU A 61 -4.38 -10.34 -3.93
N LYS A 62 -3.27 -9.60 -4.10
CA LYS A 62 -2.30 -9.81 -5.18
C LYS A 62 -0.89 -9.59 -4.65
N MET A 63 0.02 -10.48 -5.03
CA MET A 63 1.41 -10.48 -4.58
C MET A 63 2.34 -9.59 -5.42
N THR A 64 1.77 -8.68 -6.21
CA THR A 64 2.51 -7.65 -6.96
C THR A 64 2.34 -6.33 -6.22
N PRO A 65 3.41 -5.63 -5.82
CA PRO A 65 3.30 -4.39 -5.05
C PRO A 65 2.88 -3.24 -5.97
N ASN A 66 1.57 -3.00 -6.07
CA ASN A 66 1.00 -1.99 -6.95
C ASN A 66 -0.24 -1.33 -6.33
N ALA A 67 -0.64 -0.22 -6.91
CA ALA A 67 -1.91 0.45 -6.68
C ALA A 67 -2.48 0.91 -8.04
N PHE A 68 -3.77 1.22 -8.07
CA PHE A 68 -4.40 1.74 -9.27
C PHE A 68 -5.65 2.54 -8.99
N ALA A 69 -6.02 3.34 -9.98
CA ALA A 69 -7.29 4.03 -10.11
C ALA A 69 -8.00 3.59 -11.40
N ASP A 70 -9.32 3.46 -11.31
CA ASP A 70 -10.20 3.09 -12.42
C ASP A 70 -11.54 3.85 -12.35
N HIS A 71 -12.28 3.83 -13.45
CA HIS A 71 -13.59 4.45 -13.57
C HIS A 71 -14.52 3.57 -14.39
N VAL A 72 -15.56 3.04 -13.75
CA VAL A 72 -16.50 2.10 -14.37
C VAL A 72 -17.92 2.54 -14.06
N ASP A 73 -18.74 2.67 -15.11
CA ASP A 73 -20.17 2.97 -15.01
C ASP A 73 -20.50 4.21 -14.13
N GLY A 74 -19.64 5.24 -14.16
CA GLY A 74 -19.81 6.48 -13.39
C GLY A 74 -19.31 6.43 -11.95
N VAL A 75 -18.61 5.36 -11.55
CA VAL A 75 -18.03 5.15 -10.22
C VAL A 75 -16.52 5.06 -10.35
N HIS A 76 -15.79 5.74 -9.46
CA HIS A 76 -14.35 5.61 -9.36
C HIS A 76 -13.98 4.53 -8.36
N TYR A 77 -13.05 3.68 -8.77
CA TYR A 77 -12.46 2.66 -7.93
C TYR A 77 -10.99 2.99 -7.73
N ILE A 78 -10.53 2.91 -6.49
CA ILE A 78 -9.10 2.97 -6.20
C ILE A 78 -8.73 1.75 -5.38
N ALA A 79 -7.57 1.19 -5.64
CA ALA A 79 -7.13 0.01 -4.92
C ALA A 79 -5.64 -0.04 -4.68
N MET A 80 -5.28 -0.72 -3.59
CA MET A 80 -3.92 -1.08 -3.28
C MET A 80 -3.82 -2.61 -3.22
N HIS A 81 -2.78 -3.20 -3.83
CA HIS A 81 -2.50 -4.61 -3.64
C HIS A 81 -1.89 -4.84 -2.26
N GLN A 82 -2.23 -5.97 -1.61
CA GLN A 82 -1.69 -6.30 -0.28
C GLN A 82 -0.16 -6.22 -0.22
N ALA A 83 0.52 -6.73 -1.25
CA ALA A 83 1.98 -6.74 -1.32
C ALA A 83 2.61 -5.35 -1.24
N LEU A 84 1.91 -4.29 -1.68
CA LEU A 84 2.45 -2.94 -1.61
C LEU A 84 2.54 -2.45 -0.17
N LEU A 85 1.51 -2.69 0.66
CA LEU A 85 1.55 -2.32 2.08
C LEU A 85 2.63 -3.11 2.82
N VAL A 86 2.75 -4.42 2.54
CA VAL A 86 3.80 -5.26 3.12
C VAL A 86 5.19 -4.74 2.75
N THR A 87 5.40 -4.38 1.49
CA THR A 87 6.68 -3.83 0.97
C THR A 87 7.02 -2.51 1.66
N MET A 88 6.04 -1.61 1.83
CA MET A 88 6.26 -0.34 2.54
C MET A 88 6.59 -0.55 4.02
N MET A 89 5.96 -1.54 4.66
CA MET A 89 6.26 -1.90 6.05
C MET A 89 7.67 -2.46 6.19
N ASP A 90 8.06 -3.41 5.34
CA ASP A 90 9.40 -4.00 5.31
C ASP A 90 10.47 -2.91 5.08
N PHE A 91 10.22 -2.01 4.11
CA PHE A 91 11.10 -0.88 3.84
C PHE A 91 11.27 0.02 5.06
N ALA A 92 10.17 0.42 5.70
CA ALA A 92 10.22 1.33 6.83
C ALA A 92 10.93 0.70 8.04
N LEU A 93 10.66 -0.58 8.33
CA LEU A 93 11.36 -1.32 9.38
C LEU A 93 12.87 -1.37 9.09
N PHE A 94 13.25 -1.75 7.87
CA PHE A 94 14.64 -1.73 7.45
C PHE A 94 15.28 -0.34 7.61
N ALA A 95 14.62 0.73 7.17
CA ALA A 95 15.16 2.08 7.26
C ALA A 95 15.49 2.46 8.72
N PHE A 96 14.63 2.12 9.67
CA PHE A 96 14.85 2.41 11.08
C PHE A 96 15.88 1.49 11.77
N THR A 97 16.24 0.34 11.18
CA THR A 97 17.43 -0.42 11.62
C THR A 97 18.75 0.26 11.26
N GLN A 98 18.74 1.27 10.38
CA GLN A 98 19.94 2.00 9.99
C GLN A 98 20.22 3.12 10.99
N SER A 99 21.34 3.03 11.70
CA SER A 99 21.76 4.02 12.71
C SER A 99 21.87 5.45 12.18
N ALA A 100 22.21 5.61 10.90
CA ALA A 100 22.31 6.90 10.24
C ALA A 100 20.95 7.49 9.81
N PHE A 101 19.89 6.68 9.72
CA PHE A 101 18.57 7.14 9.31
C PHE A 101 17.82 7.70 10.51
N LEU A 102 17.51 9.00 10.45
CA LEU A 102 16.85 9.73 11.54
C LEU A 102 17.49 9.45 12.91
N PRO A 103 18.77 9.83 13.12
CA PRO A 103 19.53 9.48 14.31
C PRO A 103 19.01 10.17 15.60
N MET A 104 18.05 11.09 15.47
CA MET A 104 17.42 11.80 16.58
C MET A 104 16.26 11.02 17.24
N ILE A 105 15.87 9.87 16.69
CA ILE A 105 14.74 9.05 17.19
C ILE A 105 15.29 7.84 17.93
N GLY A 106 14.89 7.67 19.20
CA GLY A 106 15.27 6.52 20.04
C GLY A 106 16.78 6.29 20.16
N ASP A 107 17.17 5.05 20.49
CA ASP A 107 18.56 4.62 20.46
C ASP A 107 18.99 4.15 19.05
N ALA A 108 19.30 5.12 18.18
CA ALA A 108 19.79 4.82 16.84
C ALA A 108 21.16 4.12 16.82
N ALA A 109 22.02 4.37 17.82
CA ALA A 109 23.36 3.81 17.88
C ALA A 109 23.38 2.33 18.28
N GLY A 110 22.34 1.85 18.97
CA GLY A 110 22.16 0.44 19.33
C GLY A 110 21.63 -0.47 18.21
N GLU A 111 21.24 0.10 17.06
CA GLU A 111 20.72 -0.65 15.92
C GLU A 111 21.82 -1.33 15.10
N ASP A 112 21.51 -2.48 14.48
CA ASP A 112 22.51 -3.31 13.78
C ASP A 112 22.96 -2.76 12.42
N SER A 113 22.17 -1.88 11.79
CA SER A 113 22.41 -1.36 10.44
C SER A 113 22.75 -2.47 9.43
N PRO A 114 21.91 -3.52 9.30
CA PRO A 114 22.16 -4.61 8.39
C PRO A 114 22.25 -4.11 6.95
N SER A 115 23.09 -4.75 6.13
CA SER A 115 23.03 -4.59 4.69
C SER A 115 21.75 -5.20 4.12
N PRO A 116 21.24 -4.71 2.97
CA PRO A 116 20.19 -5.41 2.25
C PRO A 116 20.62 -6.85 1.91
N VAL A 117 19.66 -7.77 1.82
CA VAL A 117 19.93 -9.17 1.46
C VAL A 117 20.37 -9.24 0.01
N ASP A 118 21.44 -9.97 -0.27
CA ASP A 118 21.84 -10.40 -1.62
C ASP A 118 21.84 -9.28 -2.70
N GLY A 119 22.11 -8.03 -2.31
CA GLY A 119 22.13 -6.88 -3.23
C GLY A 119 20.74 -6.39 -3.66
N GLU A 120 19.67 -6.88 -3.03
CA GLU A 120 18.30 -6.47 -3.30
C GLU A 120 18.00 -5.07 -2.78
N ALA A 121 16.96 -4.45 -3.37
CA ALA A 121 16.42 -3.20 -2.85
C ALA A 121 15.76 -3.43 -1.48
N PRO A 122 16.00 -2.55 -0.50
CA PRO A 122 15.29 -2.58 0.77
C PRO A 122 13.77 -2.63 0.59
N GLY A 123 13.09 -3.42 1.44
CA GLY A 123 11.62 -3.53 1.45
C GLY A 123 11.03 -4.63 0.57
N LEU A 124 11.82 -5.34 -0.22
CA LEU A 124 11.35 -6.48 -1.02
C LEU A 124 11.58 -7.83 -0.35
N PHE A 125 12.28 -7.87 0.78
CA PHE A 125 12.69 -9.12 1.41
C PHE A 125 11.49 -9.97 1.85
N LEU A 126 10.51 -9.37 2.53
CA LEU A 126 9.32 -10.12 2.97
C LEU A 126 8.49 -10.62 1.78
N LEU A 127 8.43 -9.81 0.71
CA LEU A 127 7.71 -10.17 -0.50
C LEU A 127 8.40 -11.33 -1.21
N ASP A 128 9.71 -11.24 -1.45
CA ASP A 128 10.50 -12.30 -2.08
C ASP A 128 10.42 -13.61 -1.29
N ARG A 129 10.60 -13.54 0.03
CA ARG A 129 10.43 -14.70 0.93
C ARG A 129 9.07 -15.34 0.77
N THR A 130 8.00 -14.55 0.68
CA THR A 130 6.65 -15.11 0.55
C THR A 130 6.44 -15.74 -0.83
N LEU A 131 6.91 -15.09 -1.89
CA LEU A 131 6.83 -15.59 -3.27
C LEU A 131 7.64 -16.89 -3.47
N THR A 132 8.76 -17.03 -2.77
CA THR A 132 9.63 -18.22 -2.80
C THR A 132 9.20 -19.32 -1.83
N GLY A 133 8.12 -19.12 -1.06
CA GLY A 133 7.64 -20.08 -0.05
C GLY A 133 8.55 -20.18 1.18
N GLY A 134 9.40 -19.19 1.39
CA GLY A 134 10.27 -19.08 2.56
C GLY A 134 9.50 -18.69 3.83
N THR A 135 10.15 -18.91 4.98
CA THR A 135 9.60 -18.56 6.29
C THR A 135 10.50 -17.58 7.03
N ILE A 136 9.92 -16.74 7.88
CA ILE A 136 10.69 -15.85 8.75
C ILE A 136 11.22 -16.62 9.94
N ARG A 137 12.53 -16.47 10.20
CA ARG A 137 13.24 -17.14 11.27
C ARG A 137 13.63 -16.10 12.31
N ALA A 138 12.89 -16.04 13.43
CA ALA A 138 13.08 -15.00 14.44
C ALA A 138 14.53 -14.88 14.95
N ASP A 139 15.27 -15.98 15.03
CA ASP A 139 16.68 -16.00 15.41
C ASP A 139 17.60 -15.32 14.38
N ALA A 140 17.37 -15.58 13.10
CA ALA A 140 18.19 -15.08 12.00
C ALA A 140 17.77 -13.68 11.52
N ASP A 141 16.46 -13.38 11.58
CA ASP A 141 15.85 -12.20 10.96
C ASP A 141 15.60 -11.05 11.95
N ARG A 142 15.84 -11.24 13.24
CA ARG A 142 15.63 -10.19 14.27
C ARG A 142 16.36 -8.87 13.98
N HIS A 143 17.46 -8.92 13.25
CA HIS A 143 18.30 -7.76 12.92
C HIS A 143 17.64 -6.84 11.87
N ARG A 144 16.54 -7.28 11.24
CA ARG A 144 15.79 -6.54 10.20
C ARG A 144 14.69 -5.65 10.76
N VAL A 145 14.44 -5.77 12.06
CA VAL A 145 13.39 -5.04 12.76
C VAL A 145 14.09 -4.15 13.78
N PRO A 146 13.67 -2.88 13.96
CA PRO A 146 14.30 -2.01 14.96
C PRO A 146 14.23 -2.63 16.35
N LYS A 147 15.35 -2.62 17.07
CA LYS A 147 15.43 -3.09 18.46
C LYS A 147 14.85 -2.07 19.41
N ASP A 148 15.12 -0.79 19.15
CA ASP A 148 14.59 0.30 19.92
C ASP A 148 13.08 0.44 19.65
N ALA A 149 12.30 0.50 20.74
CA ALA A 149 10.84 0.53 20.64
C ALA A 149 10.32 1.81 19.98
N GLU A 150 10.96 2.96 20.21
CA GLU A 150 10.56 4.23 19.60
C GLU A 150 10.82 4.19 18.09
N ARG A 151 11.98 3.67 17.69
CA ARG A 151 12.32 3.47 16.27
C ARG A 151 11.38 2.49 15.58
N HIS A 152 10.98 1.40 16.26
CA HIS A 152 9.98 0.47 15.74
C HIS A 152 8.62 1.17 15.51
N ILE A 153 8.15 1.94 16.49
CA ILE A 153 6.90 2.71 16.39
C ILE A 153 6.97 3.69 15.21
N MET A 154 8.10 4.39 15.08
CA MET A 154 8.31 5.36 14.00
C MET A 154 8.39 4.71 12.61
N ALA A 155 8.90 3.50 12.50
CA ALA A 155 8.85 2.72 11.27
C ALA A 155 7.39 2.42 10.86
N VAL A 156 6.56 1.98 11.81
CA VAL A 156 5.13 1.74 11.54
C VAL A 156 4.44 3.04 11.11
N TYR A 157 4.72 4.17 11.78
CA TYR A 157 4.18 5.47 11.37
C TYR A 157 4.62 5.89 9.96
N LEU A 158 5.89 5.70 9.61
CA LEU A 158 6.38 5.98 8.26
C LEU A 158 5.64 5.14 7.22
N ALA A 159 5.49 3.83 7.45
CA ALA A 159 4.72 2.96 6.57
C ALA A 159 3.27 3.44 6.42
N MET A 160 2.62 3.86 7.51
CA MET A 160 1.26 4.43 7.45
C MET A 160 1.20 5.73 6.65
N LEU A 161 2.20 6.61 6.78
CA LEU A 161 2.29 7.82 5.94
C LEU A 161 2.47 7.47 4.45
N MET A 162 3.30 6.49 4.13
CA MET A 162 3.48 6.01 2.74
C MET A 162 2.19 5.44 2.18
N THR A 163 1.45 4.61 2.95
CA THR A 163 0.15 4.09 2.49
C THR A 163 -0.85 5.21 2.25
N ARG A 164 -0.88 6.23 3.12
CA ARG A 164 -1.76 7.39 2.97
C ARG A 164 -1.40 8.21 1.73
N PHE A 165 -0.12 8.35 1.42
CA PHE A 165 0.33 8.97 0.18
C PHE A 165 -0.22 8.22 -1.03
N VAL A 166 -0.12 6.89 -1.07
CA VAL A 166 -0.65 6.08 -2.17
C VAL A 166 -2.16 6.26 -2.33
N TRP A 167 -2.93 6.20 -1.24
CA TRP A 167 -4.39 6.45 -1.33
C TRP A 167 -4.74 7.82 -1.90
N LEU A 168 -4.03 8.86 -1.46
CA LEU A 168 -4.22 10.22 -1.97
C LEU A 168 -3.76 10.37 -3.42
N HIS A 169 -2.73 9.63 -3.82
CA HIS A 169 -2.24 9.56 -5.19
C HIS A 169 -3.32 8.99 -6.13
N GLU A 170 -3.87 7.82 -5.81
CA GLU A 170 -4.93 7.21 -6.62
C GLU A 170 -6.20 8.07 -6.66
N LEU A 171 -6.54 8.69 -5.53
CA LEU A 171 -7.64 9.65 -5.50
C LEU A 171 -7.41 10.84 -6.45
N ALA A 172 -6.17 11.33 -6.54
CA ALA A 172 -5.82 12.41 -7.45
C ALA A 172 -6.01 11.99 -8.91
N HIS A 173 -5.65 10.76 -9.28
CA HIS A 173 -5.93 10.23 -10.63
C HIS A 173 -7.43 10.24 -10.97
N CYS A 174 -8.29 9.90 -10.00
CA CYS A 174 -9.74 10.00 -10.18
C CYS A 174 -10.22 11.45 -10.32
N ARG A 175 -9.82 12.32 -9.40
CA ARG A 175 -10.38 13.69 -9.27
C ARG A 175 -9.81 14.68 -10.29
N LEU A 176 -8.58 14.51 -10.75
CA LEU A 176 -7.97 15.34 -11.79
C LEU A 176 -8.35 14.87 -13.21
N GLY A 177 -9.17 13.81 -13.32
CA GLY A 177 -9.69 13.33 -14.60
C GLY A 177 -8.67 12.57 -15.44
N HIS A 178 -7.51 12.19 -14.88
CA HIS A 178 -6.50 11.42 -15.61
C HIS A 178 -7.05 10.07 -16.11
N VAL A 179 -7.78 9.36 -15.25
CA VAL A 179 -8.43 8.09 -15.59
C VAL A 179 -9.43 8.28 -16.75
N ILE A 180 -10.28 9.29 -16.65
CA ILE A 180 -11.31 9.59 -17.66
C ILE A 180 -10.67 10.01 -18.99
N ALA A 181 -9.64 10.85 -18.95
CA ALA A 181 -8.93 11.31 -20.14
C ALA A 181 -8.26 10.16 -20.91
N LEU A 182 -7.69 9.18 -20.21
CA LEU A 182 -7.09 7.99 -20.82
C LEU A 182 -8.15 7.08 -21.46
N GLN A 183 -9.24 6.79 -20.74
CA GLN A 183 -10.35 6.01 -21.26
C GLN A 183 -10.96 6.66 -22.52
N GLN A 184 -11.15 7.99 -22.51
CA GLN A 184 -11.64 8.74 -23.66
C GLN A 184 -10.68 8.72 -24.86
N SER A 185 -9.38 8.51 -24.61
CA SER A 185 -8.36 8.38 -25.65
C SER A 185 -8.27 6.96 -26.24
N GLY A 186 -9.19 6.06 -25.87
CA GLY A 186 -9.19 4.66 -26.33
C GLY A 186 -8.17 3.77 -25.60
N LEU A 187 -7.47 4.32 -24.60
CA LEU A 187 -6.61 3.57 -23.69
C LEU A 187 -7.45 3.19 -22.47
N SER A 188 -8.15 2.06 -22.54
CA SER A 188 -8.78 1.44 -21.37
C SER A 188 -7.72 0.76 -20.51
N ALA A 189 -6.72 1.52 -20.07
CA ALA A 189 -5.67 1.05 -19.19
C ALA A 189 -5.98 1.54 -17.78
N ARG A 190 -6.07 0.60 -16.83
CA ARG A 190 -5.95 0.93 -15.41
C ARG A 190 -4.61 1.64 -15.23
N LEU A 191 -4.61 2.73 -14.47
CA LEU A 191 -3.38 3.45 -14.16
C LEU A 191 -2.61 2.66 -13.10
N TYR A 192 -1.94 1.60 -13.54
CA TYR A 192 -0.99 0.88 -12.71
C TYR A 192 0.29 1.72 -12.61
N GLU A 193 0.77 1.92 -11.38
CA GLU A 193 2.04 2.63 -11.14
C GLU A 193 3.24 1.85 -11.67
N VAL A 194 3.14 0.52 -11.68
CA VAL A 194 4.09 -0.38 -12.34
C VAL A 194 3.35 -1.14 -13.44
N PRO A 195 3.80 -1.09 -14.71
CA PRO A 195 3.17 -1.88 -15.77
C PRO A 195 3.26 -3.38 -15.44
N ASP A 196 2.18 -4.13 -15.71
CA ASP A 196 2.26 -5.59 -15.69
C ASP A 196 3.40 -6.02 -16.63
N PRO A 197 4.21 -7.04 -16.29
CA PRO A 197 5.20 -7.56 -17.21
C PRO A 197 4.48 -7.91 -18.52
N LEU A 198 4.95 -7.35 -19.63
CA LEU A 198 4.47 -7.71 -20.96
C LEU A 198 4.51 -9.23 -21.06
N GLU A 199 3.35 -9.86 -21.22
CA GLU A 199 3.27 -11.29 -21.53
C GLU A 199 4.18 -11.54 -22.74
N VAL A 200 5.19 -12.40 -22.56
CA VAL A 200 6.03 -12.92 -23.64
C VAL A 200 5.44 -14.22 -24.12
#